data_AF-A0A8H6L4Q9-F1
#
_entry.id   AF-A0A8H6L4Q9-F1
#
_cell.length_a   1.000
_cell.length_b   1.000
_cell.length_c   1.000
_cell.angle_alpha   90.00
_cell.angle_beta   90.00
_cell.angle_gamma   90.00
#
_symmetry.space_group_name_H-M   'P 1'
#
loop_
_entity.id
_entity.type
_entity.pdbx_description
1 polymer ?
#
loop_
_entity_poly.entity_id
_entity_poly.type
_entity_poly.pdbx_seq_one_letter_code
_entity_poly.pdbx_strand_id
1 'polypeptide(L)'
;MDIELSTLPSKTRCPTYDMAEDQKKLQELSDAYQKIQTDLQTTVSARQRLESQQQENKGVQKVHVLPILSTPLPRPRPSSAPLTPAKEFSTLPSTSAIYKLVGPVLLKQERSEAVMAVEGRLDFIDREIKRLEKQIQETQTESESKKMEVYQLQTQMQGQE
;
A
#
# COMPACT_ATOMS: atom_id res chain seq x y z
N MET A 1 -38.24 49.42 57.55
CA MET A 1 -38.58 49.40 56.11
C MET A 1 -37.29 49.09 55.39
N ASP A 2 -36.91 47.82 55.46
CA ASP A 2 -35.68 47.30 54.90
C ASP A 2 -35.96 46.97 53.44
N ILE A 3 -35.36 47.76 52.55
CA ILE A 3 -35.45 47.55 51.11
C ILE A 3 -34.44 46.45 50.78
N GLU A 4 -34.92 45.21 50.75
CA GLU A 4 -34.25 44.15 49.99
C GLU A 4 -34.40 44.48 48.50
N LEU A 5 -33.31 44.90 47.85
CA LEU A 5 -33.23 44.89 46.40
C LEU A 5 -31.89 44.35 45.91
N SER A 6 -31.94 43.08 45.53
CA SER A 6 -31.13 42.40 44.51
C SER A 6 -29.62 42.41 44.68
N THR A 7 -29.12 41.38 45.35
CA THR A 7 -27.91 40.68 44.91
C THR A 7 -28.12 40.20 43.46
N LEU A 8 -27.45 40.85 42.51
CA LEU A 8 -27.39 40.39 41.13
C LEU A 8 -26.69 39.02 41.09
N PRO A 9 -27.23 38.00 40.39
CA PRO A 9 -26.49 36.78 40.15
C PRO A 9 -25.38 37.07 39.13
N SER A 10 -24.16 37.34 39.60
CA SER A 10 -22.95 37.30 38.76
C SER A 10 -22.64 35.85 38.40
N LYS A 11 -23.44 35.27 37.49
CA LYS A 11 -23.19 33.94 36.94
C LYS A 11 -22.82 34.03 35.47
N THR A 12 -21.86 34.90 35.16
CA THR A 12 -21.04 34.74 33.96
C THR A 12 -19.96 33.72 34.33
N ARG A 13 -20.32 32.44 34.32
CA ARG A 13 -19.30 31.38 34.26
C ARG A 13 -18.69 31.50 32.87
N CYS A 14 -17.58 32.22 32.75
CA CYS A 14 -16.73 32.10 31.58
C CYS A 14 -16.38 30.60 31.43
N PRO A 15 -16.45 30.02 30.23
CA PRO A 15 -15.93 28.68 30.02
C PRO A 15 -14.43 28.76 30.35
N THR A 16 -14.01 28.11 31.43
CA THR A 16 -12.59 28.05 31.79
C THR A 16 -11.89 27.27 30.69
N TYR A 17 -11.09 27.95 29.90
CA TYR A 17 -10.20 27.34 28.93
C TYR A 17 -9.17 26.49 29.69
N ASP A 18 -9.12 25.19 29.41
CA ASP A 18 -8.16 24.28 30.02
C ASP A 18 -6.99 24.03 29.06
N MET A 19 -5.98 24.92 29.11
CA MET A 19 -4.77 24.81 28.29
C MET A 19 -4.09 23.44 28.44
N ALA A 20 -4.20 22.80 29.60
CA ALA A 20 -3.59 21.50 29.84
C ALA A 20 -4.31 20.39 29.08
N GLU A 21 -5.64 20.49 28.93
CA GLU A 21 -6.43 19.51 28.17
C GLU A 21 -6.16 19.62 26.67
N ASP A 22 -6.06 20.83 26.12
CA ASP A 22 -5.78 21.04 24.69
C ASP A 22 -4.34 20.67 24.32
N GLN A 23 -3.37 20.95 25.19
CA GLN A 23 -1.98 20.51 24.99
C GLN A 23 -1.86 18.98 25.04
N LYS A 24 -2.65 18.31 25.90
CA LYS A 24 -2.73 16.84 25.94
C LYS A 24 -3.37 16.26 24.67
N LYS A 25 -4.47 16.84 24.19
CA LYS A 25 -5.12 16.43 22.93
C LYS A 25 -4.18 16.60 21.73
N LEU A 26 -3.43 17.70 21.68
CA LEU A 26 -2.43 17.93 20.65
C LEU A 26 -1.33 16.86 20.67
N GLN A 27 -0.85 16.49 21.86
CA GLN A 27 0.14 15.43 22.02
C GLN A 27 -0.39 14.08 21.53
N GLU A 28 -1.59 13.68 21.96
CA GLU A 28 -2.22 12.42 21.54
C GLU A 28 -2.46 12.37 20.02
N LEU A 29 -2.89 13.48 19.41
CA LEU A 29 -3.09 13.57 17.95
C LEU A 29 -1.75 13.52 17.19
N SER A 30 -0.70 14.15 17.72
CA SER A 30 0.65 14.09 17.13
C SER A 30 1.19 12.66 17.14
N ASP A 31 1.07 11.96 18.28
CA ASP A 31 1.54 10.58 18.42
C ASP A 31 0.74 9.62 17.53
N ALA A 32 -0.59 9.79 17.46
CA ALA A 32 -1.45 9.02 16.56
C ALA A 32 -1.09 9.27 15.09
N TYR A 33 -0.86 10.51 14.68
CA TYR A 33 -0.47 10.86 13.31
C TYR A 33 0.89 10.26 12.93
N GLN A 34 1.89 10.31 13.83
CA GLN A 34 3.20 9.68 13.59
C GLN A 34 3.09 8.17 13.42
N LYS A 35 2.23 7.52 14.22
CA LYS A 35 1.96 6.09 14.09
C LYS A 35 1.31 5.77 12.74
N ILE A 36 0.28 6.53 12.34
CA ILE A 36 -0.40 6.39 11.05
C ILE A 36 0.58 6.59 9.88
N GLN A 37 1.50 7.56 9.96
CA GLN A 37 2.53 7.73 8.93
C GLN A 37 3.45 6.51 8.81
N THR A 38 3.84 5.93 9.94
CA THR A 38 4.70 4.74 9.96
C THR A 38 3.96 3.53 9.37
N ASP A 39 2.69 3.34 9.73
CA ASP A 39 1.84 2.26 9.22
C ASP A 39 1.56 2.42 7.71
N LEU A 40 1.39 3.66 7.23
CA LEU A 40 1.28 3.96 5.80
C LEU A 40 2.58 3.57 5.07
N GLN A 41 3.74 3.99 5.58
CA GLN A 41 5.04 3.70 4.95
C GLN A 41 5.33 2.20 4.86
N THR A 42 4.99 1.44 5.91
CA THR A 42 5.17 -0.02 5.91
C THR A 42 4.25 -0.70 4.89
N THR A 43 2.99 -0.27 4.81
CA THR A 43 2.01 -0.79 3.85
C THR A 43 2.39 -0.47 2.40
N VAL A 44 2.85 0.76 2.12
CA VAL A 44 3.36 1.17 0.80
C VAL A 44 4.58 0.34 0.40
N SER A 45 5.51 0.11 1.32
CA SER A 45 6.70 -0.71 1.05
C SER A 45 6.34 -2.17 0.76
N ALA A 46 5.35 -2.72 1.45
CA ALA A 46 4.82 -4.06 1.18
C ALA A 46 4.16 -4.14 -0.21
N ARG A 47 3.37 -3.12 -0.60
CA ARG A 47 2.75 -3.01 -1.93
C ARG A 47 3.80 -2.97 -3.04
N GLN A 48 4.85 -2.16 -2.91
CA GLN A 48 5.93 -2.08 -3.90
C GLN A 48 6.67 -3.41 -4.08
N ARG A 49 6.88 -4.17 -3.00
CA ARG A 49 7.49 -5.51 -3.07
C ARG A 49 6.61 -6.49 -3.84
N LEU A 50 5.31 -6.49 -3.57
CA LEU A 50 4.35 -7.36 -4.27
C LEU A 50 4.17 -6.97 -5.74
N GLU A 51 4.15 -5.68 -6.05
CA GLU A 51 4.09 -5.15 -7.42
C GLU A 51 5.35 -5.54 -8.22
N SER A 52 6.53 -5.51 -7.59
CA SER A 52 7.76 -5.99 -8.21
C SER A 52 7.70 -7.49 -8.51
N GLN A 53 7.21 -8.30 -7.58
CA GLN A 53 7.01 -9.75 -7.79
C GLN A 53 5.96 -10.03 -8.87
N GLN A 54 4.89 -9.24 -8.90
CA GLN A 54 3.84 -9.35 -9.91
C GLN A 54 4.38 -8.98 -11.29
N GLN A 55 5.16 -7.91 -11.41
CA GLN A 55 5.76 -7.49 -12.68
C GLN A 55 6.82 -8.48 -13.16
N GLU A 56 7.59 -9.10 -12.26
CA GLU A 56 8.48 -10.20 -12.62
C GLU A 56 7.69 -11.40 -13.17
N ASN A 57 6.59 -11.78 -12.52
CA ASN A 57 5.72 -12.88 -12.95
C ASN A 57 4.86 -12.54 -14.20
N LYS A 58 4.48 -11.28 -14.42
CA LYS A 58 3.72 -10.79 -15.61
C LYS A 58 4.60 -10.41 -16.79
N GLY A 59 5.84 -9.97 -16.56
CA GLY A 59 6.83 -9.69 -17.60
C GLY A 59 7.15 -10.92 -18.45
N VAL A 60 6.95 -12.10 -17.86
CA VAL A 60 6.91 -13.41 -18.54
C VAL A 60 5.89 -13.47 -19.68
N GLN A 61 4.70 -12.88 -19.51
CA GLN A 61 3.62 -12.89 -20.51
C GLN A 61 3.76 -11.77 -21.54
N LYS A 62 4.10 -10.54 -21.13
CA LYS A 62 4.07 -9.36 -22.03
C LYS A 62 5.11 -9.42 -23.15
N VAL A 63 6.24 -10.11 -22.97
CA VAL A 63 7.25 -10.28 -24.03
C VAL A 63 6.74 -11.18 -25.18
N HIS A 64 5.68 -11.96 -24.96
CA HIS A 64 5.11 -12.89 -25.94
C HIS A 64 4.13 -12.24 -26.93
N VAL A 65 3.80 -10.94 -26.80
CA VAL A 65 2.77 -10.28 -27.64
C VAL A 65 3.32 -9.16 -28.53
N LEU A 66 4.64 -8.91 -28.54
CA LEU A 66 5.20 -7.99 -29.53
C LEU A 66 5.39 -8.74 -30.86
N PRO A 67 4.57 -8.42 -31.89
CA PRO A 67 4.49 -9.21 -33.10
C PRO A 67 5.78 -9.06 -33.91
N ILE A 68 6.22 -10.20 -34.42
CA ILE A 68 7.25 -10.35 -35.43
C ILE A 68 6.73 -9.63 -36.70
N LEU A 69 7.08 -8.36 -36.91
CA LEU A 69 7.26 -7.80 -38.27
C LEU A 69 8.02 -6.45 -38.26
N SER A 70 9.09 -6.43 -39.07
CA SER A 70 9.81 -5.27 -39.61
C SER A 70 10.70 -4.42 -38.67
N THR A 71 11.98 -4.81 -38.54
CA THR A 71 13.14 -3.93 -38.84
C THR A 71 14.48 -4.72 -38.83
N PRO A 72 15.51 -4.33 -39.61
CA PRO A 72 16.74 -5.12 -39.83
C PRO A 72 17.78 -4.96 -38.69
N LEU A 73 18.43 -6.06 -38.31
CA LEU A 73 19.59 -6.17 -37.39
C LEU A 73 20.90 -5.63 -38.05
N PRO A 74 22.05 -5.41 -37.32
CA PRO A 74 22.34 -5.66 -35.90
C PRO A 74 23.10 -4.54 -35.14
N ARG A 75 23.07 -4.56 -33.80
CA ARG A 75 24.13 -4.03 -32.92
C ARG A 75 24.46 -5.02 -31.80
N PRO A 76 25.68 -5.00 -31.24
CA PRO A 76 26.38 -6.19 -30.74
C PRO A 76 25.81 -6.72 -29.42
N ARG A 77 25.91 -8.05 -29.28
CA ARG A 77 25.43 -8.82 -28.12
C ARG A 77 26.24 -8.48 -26.86
N PRO A 78 25.63 -8.10 -25.73
CA PRO A 78 26.25 -8.29 -24.43
C PRO A 78 26.16 -9.78 -24.05
N SER A 79 27.31 -10.39 -23.72
CA SER A 79 27.47 -11.85 -23.54
C SER A 79 27.03 -12.39 -22.17
N SER A 80 26.10 -11.76 -21.47
CA SER A 80 25.61 -12.27 -20.17
C SER A 80 24.32 -11.59 -19.73
N ALA A 81 23.24 -11.73 -20.51
CA ALA A 81 21.90 -11.43 -20.01
C ALA A 81 21.40 -12.64 -19.19
N PRO A 82 20.96 -12.47 -17.93
CA PRO A 82 20.34 -13.56 -17.18
C PRO A 82 19.03 -13.93 -17.89
N LEU A 83 18.97 -15.12 -18.47
CA LEU A 83 17.74 -15.65 -19.03
C LEU A 83 16.85 -16.09 -17.87
N THR A 84 15.71 -15.41 -17.70
CA THR A 84 14.76 -15.71 -16.64
C THR A 84 13.95 -16.98 -16.96
N PRO A 85 13.68 -17.86 -15.97
CA PRO A 85 13.14 -19.22 -16.19
C PRO A 85 11.80 -19.28 -16.93
N ALA A 86 11.01 -18.22 -16.84
CA ALA A 86 9.64 -18.24 -17.31
C ALA A 86 9.50 -17.93 -18.82
N LYS A 87 10.57 -17.42 -19.44
CA LYS A 87 10.72 -17.28 -20.90
C LYS A 87 10.66 -18.64 -21.63
N GLU A 88 10.89 -19.72 -20.89
CA GLU A 88 10.86 -21.08 -21.44
C GLU A 88 9.42 -21.61 -21.55
N PHE A 89 8.45 -21.18 -20.74
CA PHE A 89 7.18 -21.93 -20.61
C PHE A 89 6.17 -21.74 -21.76
N SER A 90 6.13 -20.56 -22.39
CA SER A 90 5.20 -20.22 -23.48
C SER A 90 5.74 -20.53 -24.88
N THR A 91 7.04 -20.79 -25.00
CA THR A 91 7.70 -21.20 -26.26
C THR A 91 7.70 -22.73 -26.43
N LEU A 92 7.21 -23.47 -25.43
CA LEU A 92 7.16 -24.92 -25.47
C LEU A 92 5.98 -25.41 -26.32
N PRO A 93 6.21 -26.31 -27.31
CA PRO A 93 5.13 -26.93 -28.06
C PRO A 93 4.14 -27.64 -27.14
N SER A 94 2.89 -27.82 -27.58
CA SER A 94 1.82 -28.45 -26.78
C SER A 94 2.11 -29.89 -26.35
N THR A 95 3.19 -30.49 -26.87
CA THR A 95 3.70 -31.83 -26.55
C THR A 95 4.80 -31.83 -25.50
N SER A 96 5.27 -30.67 -25.03
CA SER A 96 6.36 -30.57 -24.07
C SER A 96 5.93 -31.03 -22.68
N ALA A 97 6.68 -31.98 -22.12
CA ALA A 97 6.49 -32.43 -20.76
C ALA A 97 7.00 -31.37 -19.77
N ILE A 98 6.13 -30.97 -18.84
CA ILE A 98 6.44 -30.01 -17.78
C ILE A 98 6.96 -30.79 -16.58
N TYR A 99 8.03 -30.31 -15.98
CA TYR A 99 8.62 -30.91 -14.78
C TYR A 99 8.75 -29.86 -13.68
N LYS A 100 8.36 -30.23 -12.47
CA LYS A 100 8.54 -29.44 -11.25
C LYS A 100 9.74 -29.98 -10.47
N LEU A 101 10.67 -29.10 -10.12
CA LEU A 101 11.79 -29.45 -9.25
C LEU A 101 11.33 -29.52 -7.79
N VAL A 102 11.47 -30.67 -7.14
CA VAL A 102 11.18 -30.89 -5.73
C VAL A 102 12.39 -31.56 -5.08
N GLY A 103 13.17 -30.80 -4.32
CA GLY A 103 14.44 -31.27 -3.76
C GLY A 103 15.45 -31.63 -4.87
N PRO A 104 16.13 -32.78 -4.82
CA PRO A 104 17.05 -33.20 -5.87
C PRO A 104 16.36 -33.87 -7.08
N VAL A 105 15.03 -33.97 -7.10
CA VAL A 105 14.28 -34.77 -8.11
C VAL A 105 13.35 -33.88 -8.94
N LEU A 106 13.27 -34.17 -10.24
CA LEU A 106 12.31 -33.58 -11.18
C LEU A 106 11.07 -34.47 -11.30
N LEU A 107 9.89 -33.91 -11.02
CA LEU A 107 8.62 -34.63 -11.05
C LEU A 107 7.78 -34.14 -12.23
N LYS A 108 7.31 -35.07 -13.07
CA LYS A 108 6.49 -34.73 -14.24
C LYS A 108 5.12 -34.22 -13.80
N GLN A 109 4.75 -33.03 -14.25
CA GLN A 109 3.48 -32.38 -13.94
C GLN A 109 2.65 -32.23 -15.23
N GLU A 110 1.33 -32.33 -15.11
CA GLU A 110 0.43 -32.09 -16.23
C GLU A 110 0.42 -30.60 -16.60
N ARG A 111 0.27 -30.29 -17.89
CA ARG A 111 0.23 -28.91 -18.38
C ARG A 111 -0.92 -28.11 -17.76
N SER A 112 -2.10 -28.72 -17.67
CA SER A 112 -3.29 -28.11 -17.07
C SER A 112 -3.03 -27.70 -15.62
N GLU A 113 -2.46 -28.61 -14.83
CA GLU A 113 -2.11 -28.39 -13.42
C GLU A 113 -1.07 -27.28 -13.24
N ALA A 114 -0.03 -27.26 -14.09
CA ALA A 114 1.00 -26.24 -14.05
C ALA A 114 0.45 -24.85 -14.39
N VAL A 115 -0.44 -24.76 -15.40
CA VAL A 115 -1.11 -23.50 -15.78
C VAL A 115 -2.02 -23.03 -14.65
N MET A 116 -2.86 -23.90 -14.09
CA MET A 116 -3.76 -23.56 -12.99
C MET A 116 -3.00 -23.11 -11.74
N ALA A 117 -1.85 -23.72 -11.44
CA ALA A 117 -1.02 -23.31 -10.31
C ALA A 117 -0.42 -21.91 -10.51
N VAL A 118 -0.01 -21.58 -11.74
CA VAL A 118 0.50 -20.25 -12.09
C VAL A 118 -0.61 -19.21 -12.05
N GLU A 119 -1.77 -19.51 -12.64
CA GLU A 119 -2.95 -18.63 -12.63
C GLU A 119 -3.45 -18.39 -11.20
N GLY A 120 -3.56 -19.42 -10.38
CA GLY A 120 -3.94 -19.28 -8.97
C GLY A 120 -2.98 -18.41 -8.17
N ARG A 121 -1.67 -18.48 -8.47
CA ARG A 121 -0.67 -17.60 -7.86
C ARG A 121 -0.85 -16.15 -8.31
N LEU A 122 -1.12 -15.92 -9.60
CA LEU A 122 -1.36 -14.59 -10.13
C LEU A 122 -2.63 -13.97 -9.53
N ASP A 123 -3.71 -14.75 -9.41
CA ASP A 123 -4.96 -14.31 -8.79
C ASP A 123 -4.79 -13.96 -7.31
N PHE A 124 -4.01 -14.75 -6.58
CA PHE A 124 -3.69 -14.45 -5.18
C PHE A 124 -2.94 -13.12 -5.05
N ILE A 125 -1.91 -12.91 -5.88
CA ILE A 125 -1.13 -11.67 -5.88
C ILE A 125 -2.04 -10.48 -6.23
N ASP A 126 -2.90 -10.61 -7.25
CA ASP A 126 -3.81 -9.55 -7.67
C ASP A 126 -4.84 -9.19 -6.59
N ARG A 127 -5.36 -10.17 -5.84
CA ARG A 127 -6.25 -9.93 -4.70
C ARG A 127 -5.53 -9.23 -3.55
N GLU A 128 -4.30 -9.65 -3.24
CA GLU A 128 -3.54 -9.09 -2.13
C GLU A 128 -3.11 -7.64 -2.42
N ILE A 129 -2.75 -7.33 -3.66
CA ILE A 129 -2.48 -5.96 -4.10
C ILE A 129 -3.72 -5.07 -3.91
N LYS A 130 -4.90 -5.53 -4.35
CA LYS A 130 -6.16 -4.76 -4.16
C LYS A 130 -6.48 -4.53 -2.68
N ARG A 131 -6.21 -5.52 -1.83
CA ARG A 131 -6.40 -5.40 -0.37
C ARG A 131 -5.50 -4.33 0.21
N LEU A 132 -4.21 -4.36 -0.14
CA LEU A 132 -3.24 -3.37 0.33
C LEU A 132 -3.53 -1.97 -0.21
N GLU A 133 -3.96 -1.84 -1.47
CA GLU A 133 -4.37 -0.54 -2.05
C GLU A 133 -5.55 0.07 -1.29
N LYS A 134 -6.54 -0.74 -0.93
CA LYS A 134 -7.66 -0.29 -0.09
C LYS A 134 -7.17 0.17 1.29
N GLN A 135 -6.31 -0.60 1.95
CA GLN A 135 -5.74 -0.23 3.25
C GLN A 135 -4.92 1.06 3.17
N ILE A 136 -4.14 1.25 2.10
CA ILE A 136 -3.41 2.50 1.85
C ILE A 136 -4.40 3.67 1.76
N GLN A 137 -5.48 3.53 1.00
CA GLN A 137 -6.47 4.60 0.82
C GLN A 137 -7.19 4.97 2.13
N GLU A 138 -7.57 3.97 2.92
CA GLU A 138 -8.19 4.18 4.24
C GLU A 138 -7.22 4.92 5.18
N THR A 139 -6.00 4.42 5.34
CA THR A 139 -4.95 5.03 6.17
C THR A 139 -4.57 6.43 5.69
N GLN A 140 -4.57 6.69 4.37
CA GLN A 140 -4.32 8.02 3.80
C GLN A 140 -5.41 9.01 4.21
N THR A 141 -6.68 8.60 4.14
CA THR A 141 -7.83 9.41 4.52
C THR A 141 -7.81 9.73 6.01
N GLU A 142 -7.49 8.74 6.85
CA GLU A 142 -7.32 8.93 8.30
C GLU A 142 -6.16 9.88 8.62
N SER A 143 -5.04 9.76 7.89
CA SER A 143 -3.89 10.65 8.02
C SER A 143 -4.26 12.11 7.71
N GLU A 144 -5.05 12.34 6.65
CA GLU A 144 -5.51 13.67 6.27
C GLU A 144 -6.48 14.26 7.30
N SER A 145 -7.42 13.45 7.83
CA SER A 145 -8.33 13.88 8.91
C SER A 145 -7.56 14.30 10.16
N LYS A 146 -6.61 13.46 10.60
CA LYS A 146 -5.79 13.76 11.79
C LYS A 146 -4.90 14.99 11.60
N LYS A 147 -4.35 15.18 10.41
CA LYS A 147 -3.60 16.39 10.06
C LYS A 147 -4.47 17.65 10.14
N MET A 148 -5.73 17.56 9.70
CA MET A 148 -6.67 18.68 9.78
C MET A 148 -7.07 18.99 11.23
N GLU A 149 -7.31 17.97 12.05
CA GLU A 149 -7.58 18.13 13.49
C GLU A 149 -6.42 18.83 14.21
N VAL A 150 -5.17 18.40 13.95
CA VAL A 150 -3.96 19.04 14.50
C VAL A 150 -3.86 20.50 14.07
N TYR A 151 -4.13 20.80 12.80
CA TYR A 151 -4.08 22.16 12.28
C TYR A 151 -5.17 23.06 12.90
N GLN A 152 -6.39 22.54 13.07
CA GLN A 152 -7.48 23.26 13.72
C GLN A 152 -7.15 23.57 15.19
N LEU A 153 -6.64 22.58 15.94
CA LEU A 153 -6.20 22.79 17.32
C LEU A 153 -5.06 23.80 17.42
N GLN A 154 -4.04 23.71 16.55
CA GLN A 154 -2.96 24.71 16.52
C GLN A 154 -3.47 26.12 16.23
N THR A 155 -4.43 26.26 15.31
CA THR A 155 -5.03 27.56 14.97
C THR A 155 -5.86 28.12 16.14
N GLN A 156 -6.63 27.27 16.82
CA GLN A 156 -7.39 27.66 18.01
C GLN A 156 -6.48 28.11 19.16
N MET A 157 -5.32 27.47 19.32
CA MET A 157 -4.34 27.86 20.34
C MET A 157 -3.61 29.17 20.01
N GLN A 158 -3.36 29.49 18.73
CA GLN A 158 -2.68 30.73 18.31
C GLN A 158 -3.63 31.93 18.18
N GLY A 159 -4.90 31.70 17.85
CA GLY A 159 -5.90 32.76 17.66
C GLY A 159 -6.58 33.26 18.95
N GLN A 160 -6.12 32.80 20.11
CA GLN A 160 -6.67 33.17 21.42
C GLN A 160 -5.67 33.98 22.29
N GLU A 161 -4.58 34.48 21.69
CA GLU A 161 -3.83 35.65 22.19
C GLU A 161 -4.58 36.95 21.87
#